data_AF-A0A7X0L4F0-F1
#
_entry.id   AF-A0A7X0L4F0-F1
#
_cell.length_a   1.000
_cell.length_b   1.000
_cell.length_c   1.000
_cell.angle_alpha   90.00
_cell.angle_beta   90.00
_cell.angle_gamma   90.00
#
_symmetry.space_group_name_H-M   'P 1'
#
loop_
_entity.id
_entity.type
_entity.pdbx_description
1 polymer ?
#
loop_
_entity_poly.entity_id
_entity_poly.type
_entity_poly.pdbx_seq_one_letter_code
_entity_poly.pdbx_strand_id
1 'polypeptide(L)'
;MRKLSKKGKIYAAAASIALVAASGGAAFAYWTNTGSGVASGATGTNAPVTVVQTSVVTDLKPGGAPQALSGNFNNGNTSPVYVASVTASIASVTQAAGAVGACDAGDFTLALPTMTVGHEVASGTGMGSWGGATIAFNDKTGTNQDGCKGATVNFTYTSN
;
A
#
# COMPACT_ATOMS: atom_id res chain seq x y z
N MET A 1 -15.50 -74.02 -55.66
CA MET A 1 -16.33 -73.18 -54.75
C MET A 1 -17.74 -73.79 -54.67
N ARG A 2 -18.11 -74.42 -53.55
CA ARG A 2 -19.46 -75.01 -53.39
C ARG A 2 -20.50 -73.90 -53.31
N LYS A 3 -21.42 -73.82 -54.28
CA LYS A 3 -22.53 -72.85 -54.27
C LYS A 3 -23.51 -73.24 -53.17
N LEU A 4 -23.68 -72.36 -52.18
CA LEU A 4 -24.68 -72.53 -51.13
C LEU A 4 -26.08 -72.54 -51.74
N SER A 5 -26.85 -73.58 -51.40
CA SER A 5 -28.28 -73.70 -51.74
C SER A 5 -29.07 -72.49 -51.23
N LYS A 6 -30.15 -72.11 -51.93
CA LYS A 6 -31.03 -70.99 -51.53
C LYS A 6 -31.47 -71.10 -50.06
N LYS A 7 -31.67 -72.32 -49.55
CA LYS A 7 -32.00 -72.57 -48.13
C LYS A 7 -30.81 -72.31 -47.19
N GLY A 8 -29.59 -72.67 -47.60
CA GLY A 8 -28.37 -72.43 -46.82
C GLY A 8 -28.02 -70.95 -46.63
N LYS A 9 -28.39 -70.10 -47.60
CA LYS A 9 -28.25 -68.64 -47.47
C LYS A 9 -29.18 -68.05 -46.42
N ILE A 10 -30.39 -68.60 -46.29
CA ILE A 10 -31.37 -68.16 -45.29
C ILE A 10 -30.92 -68.59 -43.89
N TYR A 11 -30.41 -69.81 -43.73
CA TYR A 11 -29.87 -70.25 -42.43
C TYR A 11 -28.61 -69.49 -42.02
N ALA A 12 -27.73 -69.16 -42.97
CA ALA A 12 -26.56 -68.31 -42.70
C ALA A 12 -26.99 -66.90 -42.26
N ALA A 13 -28.01 -66.32 -42.90
CA ALA A 13 -28.55 -65.02 -42.53
C ALA A 13 -29.28 -65.05 -41.17
N ALA A 14 -30.03 -66.11 -40.88
CA ALA A 14 -30.72 -66.29 -39.60
C ALA A 14 -29.71 -66.53 -38.46
N ALA A 15 -28.64 -67.29 -38.71
CA ALA A 15 -27.57 -67.53 -37.75
C ALA A 15 -26.76 -66.24 -37.47
N SER A 16 -26.50 -65.41 -38.49
CA SER A 16 -25.80 -64.14 -38.28
C SER A 16 -26.68 -63.10 -37.56
N ILE A 17 -27.99 -63.07 -37.83
CA ILE A 17 -28.92 -62.19 -37.10
C ILE A 17 -29.09 -62.65 -35.64
N ALA A 18 -29.19 -63.95 -35.39
CA ALA A 18 -29.27 -64.50 -34.04
C ALA A 18 -27.98 -64.25 -33.23
N LEU A 19 -26.81 -64.29 -33.88
CA LEU A 19 -25.52 -63.98 -33.24
C LEU A 19 -25.40 -62.51 -32.86
N VAL A 20 -25.89 -61.60 -33.71
CA VAL A 20 -25.89 -60.14 -33.47
C VAL A 20 -26.94 -59.73 -32.43
N ALA A 21 -28.09 -60.42 -32.37
CA ALA A 21 -29.12 -60.19 -31.37
C ALA A 21 -28.75 -60.78 -29.99
N ALA A 22 -28.00 -61.88 -29.95
CA ALA A 22 -27.48 -62.47 -28.71
C ALA A 22 -26.30 -61.69 -28.11
N SER A 23 -25.60 -60.87 -28.91
CA SER A 23 -24.59 -59.91 -28.42
C SER A 23 -25.21 -58.60 -27.91
N GLY A 24 -26.44 -58.66 -27.39
CA GLY A 24 -27.23 -57.54 -26.91
C GLY A 24 -26.55 -56.75 -25.80
N GLY A 25 -25.72 -55.80 -26.21
CA GLY A 25 -25.28 -54.67 -25.41
C GLY A 25 -25.26 -53.46 -26.33
N ALA A 26 -26.31 -52.65 -26.31
CA ALA A 26 -26.19 -51.29 -26.82
C ALA A 26 -25.19 -50.58 -25.91
N ALA A 27 -23.92 -50.57 -26.30
CA ALA A 27 -22.90 -49.83 -25.59
C ALA A 27 -23.21 -48.34 -25.81
N PHE A 28 -23.80 -47.68 -24.81
CA PHE A 28 -23.80 -46.24 -24.77
C PHE A 28 -22.37 -45.79 -24.46
N ALA A 29 -21.64 -45.36 -25.50
CA ALA A 29 -20.35 -44.71 -25.32
C ALA A 29 -20.58 -43.29 -24.81
N TYR A 30 -20.70 -43.12 -23.49
CA TYR A 30 -20.54 -41.80 -22.88
C TYR A 30 -19.04 -41.54 -22.77
N TRP A 31 -18.49 -40.67 -23.62
CA TRP A 31 -17.16 -40.12 -23.39
C TRP A 31 -17.28 -39.07 -22.28
N THR A 32 -16.99 -39.46 -21.04
CA THR A 32 -16.86 -38.49 -19.95
C THR A 32 -15.48 -37.84 -20.08
N ASN A 33 -15.44 -36.56 -20.47
CA ASN A 33 -14.20 -35.79 -20.52
C ASN A 33 -14.07 -34.98 -19.22
N THR A 34 -13.11 -35.32 -18.38
CA THR A 34 -12.80 -34.57 -17.15
C THR A 34 -11.59 -33.68 -17.41
N GLY A 35 -11.78 -32.37 -17.22
CA GLY A 35 -10.70 -31.39 -17.31
C GLY A 35 -10.45 -30.77 -15.94
N SER A 36 -9.19 -30.72 -15.52
CA SER A 36 -8.74 -29.91 -14.39
C SER A 36 -7.92 -28.73 -14.93
N GLY A 37 -8.11 -27.57 -14.31
CA GLY A 37 -7.33 -26.37 -14.59
C GLY A 37 -6.81 -25.80 -13.27
N VAL A 38 -5.53 -25.45 -13.23
CA VAL A 38 -4.92 -24.75 -12.10
C VAL A 38 -4.74 -23.30 -12.51
N ALA A 39 -5.35 -22.39 -11.75
CA ALA A 39 -5.14 -20.96 -11.93
C ALA A 39 -4.37 -20.41 -10.73
N SER A 40 -3.49 -19.45 -10.97
CA SER A 40 -2.82 -18.68 -9.92
C SER A 40 -3.24 -17.22 -10.01
N GLY A 41 -3.26 -16.56 -8.85
CA GLY A 41 -3.37 -15.11 -8.73
C GLY A 41 -2.21 -14.58 -7.92
N ALA A 42 -1.73 -13.38 -8.24
CA ALA A 42 -0.70 -12.68 -7.49
C ALA A 42 -1.32 -11.50 -6.73
N THR A 43 -0.87 -11.26 -5.49
CA THR A 43 -1.21 -10.05 -4.73
C THR A 43 -0.21 -8.93 -5.04
N GLY A 44 -0.65 -7.68 -4.93
CA GLY A 44 0.22 -6.51 -5.06
C GLY A 44 1.11 -6.27 -3.83
N THR A 45 2.02 -5.32 -3.95
CA THR A 45 2.82 -4.74 -2.85
C THR A 45 2.51 -3.26 -2.69
N ASN A 46 2.76 -2.71 -1.51
CA ASN A 46 2.62 -1.28 -1.24
C ASN A 46 3.99 -0.61 -1.05
N ALA A 47 4.14 0.60 -1.56
CA ALA A 47 5.25 1.50 -1.29
C ALA A 47 4.91 2.45 -0.12
N PRO A 48 5.92 2.94 0.63
CA PRO A 48 5.69 3.94 1.67
C PRO A 48 5.07 5.23 1.13
N VAL A 49 4.14 5.81 1.88
CA VAL A 49 3.61 7.16 1.63
C VAL A 49 4.63 8.18 2.15
N THR A 50 4.90 9.22 1.38
CA THR A 50 5.79 10.30 1.80
C THR A 50 4.97 11.42 2.46
N VAL A 51 5.34 11.80 3.68
CA VAL A 51 4.75 12.94 4.39
C VAL A 51 5.45 14.23 3.93
N VAL A 52 4.68 15.23 3.53
CA VAL A 52 5.19 16.51 3.00
C VAL A 52 4.65 17.65 3.85
N GLN A 53 5.53 18.44 4.45
CA GLN A 53 5.15 19.68 5.12
C GLN A 53 4.87 20.78 4.10
N THR A 54 3.74 21.48 4.25
CA THR A 54 3.38 22.65 3.44
C THR A 54 3.27 23.94 4.26
N SER A 55 3.13 23.81 5.58
CA SER A 55 3.25 24.92 6.53
C SER A 55 4.64 25.55 6.49
N VAL A 56 4.69 26.86 6.72
CA VAL A 56 5.92 27.65 6.79
C VAL A 56 6.15 28.04 8.26
N VAL A 57 7.32 27.69 8.78
CA VAL A 57 7.78 28.05 10.13
C VAL A 57 8.89 29.08 9.98
N THR A 58 8.68 30.29 10.48
CA THR A 58 9.62 31.41 10.37
C THR A 58 9.52 32.33 11.58
N ASP A 59 10.57 33.09 11.88
CA ASP A 59 10.57 34.06 13.00
C ASP A 59 10.18 33.45 14.36
N LEU A 60 10.64 32.22 14.62
CA LEU A 60 10.59 31.65 15.96
C LEU A 60 11.50 32.48 16.87
N LYS A 61 10.92 33.04 17.93
CA LYS A 61 11.60 33.86 18.93
C LYS A 61 11.41 33.27 20.34
N PRO A 62 12.33 33.51 21.29
CA PRO A 62 12.18 33.02 22.66
C PRO A 62 10.84 33.44 23.24
N GLY A 63 10.05 32.48 23.72
CA GLY A 63 8.73 32.74 24.30
C GLY A 63 7.66 33.20 23.31
N GLY A 64 7.94 33.15 22.01
CA GLY A 64 7.00 33.47 20.96
C GLY A 64 5.82 32.49 20.90
N ALA A 65 4.77 32.90 20.19
CA ALA A 65 3.61 32.03 19.97
C ALA A 65 4.03 30.74 19.20
N PRO A 66 3.52 29.56 19.60
CA PRO A 66 3.74 28.32 18.86
C PRO A 66 3.22 28.43 17.42
N GLN A 67 3.95 27.85 16.48
CA GLN A 67 3.59 27.82 15.06
C GLN A 67 3.14 26.42 14.65
N ALA A 68 2.08 26.34 13.85
CA ALA A 68 1.49 25.08 13.45
C ALA A 68 2.33 24.35 12.40
N LEU A 69 2.41 23.03 12.54
CA LEU A 69 2.92 22.11 11.53
C LEU A 69 1.73 21.46 10.83
N SER A 70 1.73 21.55 9.51
CA SER A 70 0.72 20.93 8.65
C SER A 70 1.29 20.62 7.27
N GLY A 71 0.60 19.75 6.55
CA GLY A 71 1.04 19.26 5.26
C GLY A 71 0.06 18.35 4.55
N ASN A 72 0.59 17.64 3.56
CA ASN A 72 -0.10 16.64 2.75
C ASN A 72 0.80 15.41 2.52
N PHE A 73 0.40 14.53 1.62
CA PHE A 73 1.08 13.28 1.33
C PHE A 73 1.36 13.09 -0.17
N ASN A 74 2.45 12.39 -0.48
CA ASN A 74 2.65 11.80 -1.80
C ASN A 74 2.49 10.28 -1.69
N ASN A 75 1.50 9.74 -2.37
CA ASN A 75 1.22 8.31 -2.43
C ASN A 75 1.52 7.78 -3.84
N GLY A 76 2.66 7.12 -4.00
CA GLY A 76 3.09 6.52 -5.28
C GLY A 76 2.45 5.16 -5.59
N ASN A 77 1.55 4.66 -4.72
CA ASN A 77 0.84 3.40 -4.96
C ASN A 77 -0.23 3.57 -6.04
N THR A 78 -0.63 2.49 -6.68
CA THR A 78 -1.74 2.47 -7.65
C THR A 78 -3.12 2.58 -7.01
N SER A 79 -3.19 2.42 -5.68
CA SER A 79 -4.42 2.43 -4.90
C SER A 79 -4.28 3.34 -3.66
N PRO A 80 -5.40 3.78 -3.04
CA PRO A 80 -5.36 4.47 -1.77
C PRO A 80 -4.66 3.66 -0.67
N VAL A 81 -4.00 4.34 0.26
CA VAL A 81 -3.31 3.72 1.40
C VAL A 81 -3.78 4.39 2.69
N TYR A 82 -4.16 3.58 3.68
CA TYR A 82 -4.57 4.09 4.99
C TYR A 82 -3.38 4.62 5.78
N VAL A 83 -3.52 5.84 6.31
CA VAL A 83 -2.56 6.47 7.22
C VAL A 83 -3.28 6.72 8.55
N ALA A 84 -2.82 6.09 9.63
CA ALA A 84 -3.46 6.26 10.94
C ALA A 84 -2.99 7.56 11.62
N SER A 85 -1.70 7.84 11.56
CA SER A 85 -1.07 8.99 12.20
C SER A 85 0.17 9.49 11.46
N VAL A 86 0.56 10.73 11.77
CA VAL A 86 1.87 11.31 11.41
C VAL A 86 2.57 11.74 12.70
N THR A 87 3.83 11.35 12.87
CA THR A 87 4.67 11.81 13.98
C THR A 87 5.77 12.74 13.47
N ALA A 88 5.86 13.94 14.05
CA ALA A 88 6.91 14.91 13.79
C ALA A 88 8.03 14.80 14.82
N SER A 89 9.28 14.96 14.37
CA SER A 89 10.45 15.07 15.24
C SER A 89 11.41 16.15 14.72
N ILE A 90 12.21 16.73 15.61
CA ILE A 90 13.32 17.61 15.23
C ILE A 90 14.51 16.71 14.86
N ALA A 91 14.87 16.71 13.59
CA ALA A 91 15.98 15.90 13.06
C ALA A 91 17.32 16.55 13.38
N SER A 92 17.40 17.88 13.20
CA SER A 92 18.59 18.67 13.48
C SER A 92 18.25 20.15 13.57
N VAL A 93 19.17 20.92 14.15
CA VAL A 93 19.16 22.37 14.12
C VAL A 93 20.45 22.83 13.45
N THR A 94 20.32 23.55 12.34
CA THR A 94 21.45 24.14 11.63
C THR A 94 21.59 25.59 12.05
N GLN A 95 22.66 25.90 12.77
CA GLN A 95 22.98 27.28 13.16
C GLN A 95 23.33 28.12 11.93
N ALA A 96 22.98 29.41 11.98
CA ALA A 96 23.39 30.36 10.96
C ALA A 96 24.91 30.53 10.94
N ALA A 97 25.47 30.83 9.77
CA ALA A 97 26.88 31.17 9.66
C ALA A 97 27.20 32.40 10.54
N GLY A 98 28.21 32.27 11.40
CA GLY A 98 28.62 33.33 12.33
C GLY A 98 27.78 33.44 13.60
N ALA A 99 26.81 32.55 13.84
CA ALA A 99 26.13 32.47 15.13
C ALA A 99 27.13 32.12 16.25
N VAL A 100 26.95 32.75 17.42
CA VAL A 100 27.80 32.56 18.60
C VAL A 100 26.97 31.96 19.73
N GLY A 101 27.37 30.79 20.20
CA GLY A 101 26.67 30.05 21.25
C GLY A 101 26.27 28.65 20.78
N ALA A 102 25.39 28.01 21.54
CA ALA A 102 24.76 26.76 21.16
C ALA A 102 23.32 27.03 20.69
N CYS A 103 22.86 26.20 19.75
CA CYS A 103 21.45 26.07 19.43
C CYS A 103 21.20 24.62 19.02
N ASP A 104 20.35 23.92 19.77
CA ASP A 104 20.05 22.52 19.55
C ASP A 104 18.54 22.23 19.66
N ALA A 105 18.14 20.98 19.49
CA ALA A 105 16.74 20.60 19.52
C ALA A 105 16.05 20.91 20.87
N GLY A 106 16.79 20.92 21.98
CA GLY A 106 16.29 21.26 23.31
C GLY A 106 16.03 22.76 23.52
N ASP A 107 16.40 23.60 22.56
CA ASP A 107 15.92 24.98 22.49
C ASP A 107 14.47 25.08 22.01
N PHE A 108 13.92 24.02 21.40
CA PHE A 108 12.57 24.05 20.85
C PHE A 108 11.66 23.03 21.54
N THR A 109 10.36 23.26 21.45
CA THR A 109 9.34 22.33 21.95
C THR A 109 8.35 21.99 20.85
N LEU A 110 8.23 20.69 20.55
CA LEU A 110 7.15 20.15 19.74
C LEU A 110 5.98 19.75 20.66
N ALA A 111 4.84 20.44 20.53
CA ALA A 111 3.61 20.05 21.18
C ALA A 111 2.76 19.18 20.24
N LEU A 112 2.13 18.15 20.80
CA LEU A 112 1.31 17.17 20.08
C LEU A 112 2.02 16.58 18.84
N PRO A 113 3.26 16.06 18.97
CA PRO A 113 4.06 15.63 17.83
C PRO A 113 3.42 14.50 17.02
N THR A 114 2.56 13.69 17.63
CA THR A 114 1.77 12.65 16.95
C THR A 114 0.37 13.17 16.64
N MET A 115 0.06 13.29 15.35
CA MET A 115 -1.19 13.80 14.81
C MET A 115 -1.99 12.66 14.21
N THR A 116 -3.25 12.52 14.61
CA THR A 116 -4.17 11.53 14.01
C THR A 116 -4.56 11.97 12.59
N VAL A 117 -4.49 11.04 11.65
CA VAL A 117 -4.92 11.22 10.25
C VAL A 117 -6.17 10.40 10.00
N GLY A 118 -6.13 9.10 10.29
CA GLY A 118 -7.30 8.22 10.39
C GLY A 118 -8.08 7.99 9.09
N HIS A 119 -7.46 8.12 7.91
CA HIS A 119 -8.16 7.93 6.63
C HIS A 119 -7.24 7.41 5.51
N GLU A 120 -7.85 7.00 4.40
CA GLU A 120 -7.13 6.61 3.19
C GLU A 120 -6.63 7.83 2.41
N VAL A 121 -5.33 7.83 2.10
CA VAL A 121 -4.68 8.80 1.21
C VAL A 121 -4.76 8.26 -0.21
N ALA A 122 -5.45 8.97 -1.10
CA ALA A 122 -5.56 8.63 -2.52
C ALA A 122 -4.19 8.54 -3.20
N SER A 123 -4.10 7.82 -4.32
CA SER A 123 -2.92 7.82 -5.19
C SER A 123 -2.66 9.21 -5.77
N GLY A 124 -1.39 9.64 -5.80
CA GLY A 124 -0.98 10.91 -6.38
C GLY A 124 -0.12 11.77 -5.46
N THR A 125 0.13 13.02 -5.90
CA THR A 125 0.95 14.01 -5.18
C THR A 125 0.07 15.04 -4.49
N GLY A 126 0.45 15.45 -3.28
CA GLY A 126 -0.29 16.45 -2.51
C GLY A 126 -1.68 15.99 -2.06
N MET A 127 -1.85 14.69 -1.84
CA MET A 127 -3.12 14.08 -1.45
C MET A 127 -3.32 14.16 0.06
N GLY A 128 -4.59 14.23 0.49
CA GLY A 128 -4.96 14.28 1.91
C GLY A 128 -4.42 15.51 2.63
N SER A 129 -4.53 15.49 3.96
CA SER A 129 -3.94 16.52 4.81
C SER A 129 -3.63 15.98 6.19
N TRP A 130 -2.67 16.60 6.86
CA TRP A 130 -2.33 16.37 8.26
C TRP A 130 -1.99 17.69 8.94
N GLY A 131 -2.17 17.73 10.26
CA GLY A 131 -1.83 18.89 11.08
C GLY A 131 -2.22 18.68 12.54
N GLY A 132 -1.88 19.67 13.37
CA GLY A 132 -2.22 19.69 14.80
C GLY A 132 -1.01 19.75 15.73
N ALA A 133 0.17 19.36 15.25
CA ALA A 133 1.41 19.60 15.97
C ALA A 133 1.78 21.09 15.89
N THR A 134 2.48 21.59 16.91
CA THR A 134 3.06 22.94 16.89
C THR A 134 4.51 22.93 17.35
N ILE A 135 5.31 23.84 16.82
CA ILE A 135 6.69 24.10 17.25
C ILE A 135 6.76 25.46 17.95
N ALA A 136 7.46 25.52 19.08
CA ALA A 136 7.77 26.76 19.79
C ALA A 136 9.27 26.87 20.09
N PHE A 137 9.78 28.09 20.18
CA PHE A 137 11.14 28.35 20.65
C PHE A 137 11.08 28.70 22.15
N ASN A 138 11.74 27.88 22.96
CA ASN A 138 11.69 27.95 24.42
C ASN A 138 12.30 29.28 24.90
N ASP A 139 11.65 29.90 25.89
CA ASP A 139 12.26 30.99 26.65
C ASP A 139 13.05 30.40 27.82
N LYS A 140 14.39 30.47 27.73
CA LYS A 140 15.29 29.97 28.78
C LYS A 140 15.77 31.15 29.63
N THR A 141 15.04 31.44 30.71
CA THR A 141 15.38 32.51 31.66
C THR A 141 16.84 32.44 32.10
N GLY A 142 17.56 33.55 31.96
CA GLY A 142 18.97 33.66 32.37
C GLY A 142 19.97 32.99 31.42
N THR A 143 19.53 32.44 30.29
CA THR A 143 20.38 31.83 29.27
C THR A 143 20.44 32.72 28.03
N ASN A 144 21.64 32.96 27.50
CA ASN A 144 21.79 33.63 26.21
C ASN A 144 21.49 32.63 25.09
N GLN A 145 20.43 32.87 24.32
CA GLN A 145 19.99 32.02 23.19
C GLN A 145 20.36 32.62 21.81
N ASP A 146 21.34 33.54 21.76
CA ASP A 146 21.78 34.21 20.53
C ASP A 146 22.36 33.25 19.48
N GLY A 147 22.86 32.08 19.91
CA GLY A 147 23.30 31.00 19.00
C GLY A 147 22.18 30.50 18.09
N CYS A 148 20.90 30.71 18.45
CA CYS A 148 19.75 30.33 17.64
C CYS A 148 19.31 31.41 16.64
N LYS A 149 19.91 32.60 16.62
CA LYS A 149 19.53 33.65 15.67
C LYS A 149 19.78 33.18 14.24
N GLY A 150 18.71 33.11 13.44
CA GLY A 150 18.75 32.65 12.05
C GLY A 150 18.97 31.15 11.89
N ALA A 151 18.87 30.36 12.97
CA ALA A 151 18.98 28.90 12.87
C ALA A 151 17.80 28.30 12.10
N THR A 152 18.07 27.22 11.36
CA THR A 152 17.06 26.44 10.65
C THR A 152 16.77 25.15 11.42
N VAL A 153 15.51 24.94 11.79
CA VAL A 153 15.05 23.69 12.41
C VAL A 153 14.61 22.73 11.30
N ASN A 154 15.26 21.58 11.21
CA ASN A 154 14.94 20.55 10.23
C ASN A 154 14.07 19.48 10.89
N PHE A 155 12.93 19.19 10.27
CA PHE A 155 11.99 18.19 10.77
C PHE A 155 12.13 16.86 10.04
N THR A 156 11.80 15.77 10.71
CA THR A 156 11.48 14.48 10.10
C THR A 156 10.05 14.12 10.43
N TYR A 157 9.37 13.50 9.46
CA TYR A 157 8.00 13.04 9.57
C TYR A 157 7.93 11.55 9.28
N THR A 158 7.26 10.80 10.13
CA THR A 158 6.96 9.37 9.93
C THR A 158 5.46 9.14 9.96
N SER A 159 4.96 8.13 9.25
CA SER A 159 3.52 7.84 9.15
C SER A 159 3.21 6.35 9.26
N ASN A 160 2.16 6.05 10.06
CA ASN A 160 1.28 4.87 10.12
C ASN A 160 0.75 4.76 11.56
#